data_AF-A0A7Y7M8Q3-F1
#
_entry.id   AF-A0A7Y7M8Q3-F1
#
_cell.length_a   1.000
_cell.length_b   1.000
_cell.length_c   1.000
_cell.angle_alpha   90.00
_cell.angle_beta   90.00
_cell.angle_gamma   90.00
#
_symmetry.space_group_name_H-M   'P 1'
#
loop_
_entity.id
_entity.type
_entity.pdbx_description
1 polymer ?
#
loop_
_entity_poly.entity_id
_entity_poly.type
_entity_poly.pdbx_seq_one_letter_code
_entity_poly.pdbx_strand_id
1 'polypeptide(L)'
;MTVSVTLSFYIARQFTLAVMAMVLSLTGLVSLFDFIDLLRRAATRPNVPTSLVSEIAGLHVPYFMIEILPFGVLLGGIVCFWRLTRSSELIVARAAGISAWQFLTGPLACALLIGGLATAALSPLSSLMYRRAETLDNVYLRSGGGPLDLSGGALW
;
A
#
# COMPACT_ATOMS: atom_id res chain seq x y z
N MET A 1 19.60 5.55 -31.04
CA MET A 1 18.93 4.41 -30.38
C MET A 1 17.48 4.79 -30.13
N THR A 2 16.56 4.41 -31.01
CA THR A 2 15.15 4.80 -30.87
C THR A 2 14.45 3.83 -29.93
N VAL A 3 14.06 4.33 -28.74
CA VAL A 3 13.20 3.59 -27.82
C VAL A 3 11.85 3.40 -28.53
N SER A 4 11.42 2.17 -28.74
CA SER A 4 10.09 1.90 -29.28
C SER A 4 9.05 2.28 -28.24
N VAL A 5 8.44 3.46 -28.42
CA VAL A 5 7.49 4.07 -27.48
C VAL A 5 6.31 3.14 -27.18
N THR A 6 5.85 2.38 -28.17
CA THR A 6 4.74 1.44 -28.04
C THR A 6 5.06 0.29 -27.08
N LEU A 7 6.26 -0.30 -27.20
CA LEU A 7 6.70 -1.38 -26.32
C LEU A 7 6.88 -0.87 -24.88
N SER A 8 7.55 0.26 -24.71
CA SER A 8 7.78 0.83 -23.38
C SER A 8 6.48 1.18 -22.67
N PHE A 9 5.50 1.76 -23.37
CA PHE A 9 4.18 2.07 -22.79
C PHE A 9 3.40 0.80 -22.44
N TYR A 10 3.48 -0.23 -23.28
CA TYR A 10 2.86 -1.51 -23.00
C TYR A 10 3.44 -2.17 -21.72
N ILE A 11 4.76 -2.25 -21.62
CA ILE A 11 5.44 -2.84 -20.45
C ILE A 11 5.14 -2.00 -19.19
N ALA A 12 5.18 -0.67 -19.29
CA ALA A 12 4.83 0.25 -18.20
C ALA A 12 3.40 0.03 -17.70
N ARG A 13 2.43 -0.14 -18.61
CA ARG A 13 1.04 -0.44 -18.24
C ARG A 13 0.91 -1.78 -17.53
N GLN A 14 1.58 -2.82 -18.04
CA GLN A 14 1.55 -4.15 -17.41
C GLN A 14 2.19 -4.15 -16.03
N PHE A 15 3.32 -3.45 -15.89
CA PHE A 15 3.98 -3.26 -14.61
C PHE A 15 3.08 -2.51 -13.62
N THR A 16 2.51 -1.38 -14.02
CA THR A 16 1.64 -0.57 -13.15
C THR A 16 0.42 -1.36 -12.69
N LEU A 17 -0.23 -2.10 -13.60
CA LEU A 17 -1.36 -2.95 -13.23
C LEU A 17 -0.98 -4.08 -12.27
N ALA A 18 0.16 -4.74 -12.50
CA ALA A 18 0.65 -5.79 -11.62
C ALA A 18 1.00 -5.25 -10.22
N VAL A 19 1.68 -4.10 -10.14
CA VAL A 19 2.01 -3.42 -8.88
C VAL A 19 0.75 -2.99 -8.13
N MET A 20 -0.19 -2.32 -8.81
CA MET A 20 -1.44 -1.90 -8.17
C MET A 20 -2.26 -3.09 -7.67
N ALA A 21 -2.36 -4.17 -8.46
CA ALA A 21 -3.03 -5.38 -8.02
C ALA A 21 -2.36 -5.99 -6.78
N MET A 22 -1.03 -5.97 -6.71
CA MET A 22 -0.29 -6.55 -5.59
C MET A 22 -0.33 -5.68 -4.33
N VAL A 23 -0.27 -4.36 -4.48
CA VAL A 23 -0.48 -3.43 -3.35
C VAL A 23 -1.89 -3.59 -2.80
N LEU A 24 -2.91 -3.61 -3.66
CA LEU A 24 -4.30 -3.75 -3.24
C LEU A 24 -4.58 -5.11 -2.58
N SER A 25 -4.02 -6.20 -3.11
CA SER A 25 -4.23 -7.55 -2.54
C SER A 25 -3.60 -7.69 -1.16
N LEU A 26 -2.35 -7.24 -0.99
CA LEU A 26 -1.65 -7.28 0.30
C LEU A 26 -2.27 -6.32 1.31
N THR A 27 -2.62 -5.10 0.89
CA THR A 27 -3.32 -4.13 1.75
C THR A 27 -4.68 -4.69 2.19
N GLY A 28 -5.44 -5.31 1.28
CA GLY A 28 -6.71 -5.94 1.61
C GLY A 28 -6.55 -7.08 2.62
N LEU A 29 -5.50 -7.90 2.47
CA LEU A 29 -5.19 -8.97 3.41
C LEU A 29 -4.87 -8.41 4.81
N VAL A 30 -4.00 -7.40 4.91
CA VAL A 30 -3.62 -6.78 6.20
C VAL A 30 -4.81 -6.07 6.84
N SER A 31 -5.60 -5.34 6.04
CA SER A 31 -6.79 -4.63 6.52
C SER A 31 -7.85 -5.59 7.04
N LEU A 32 -7.96 -6.80 6.47
CA LEU A 32 -8.86 -7.84 6.97
C LEU A 32 -8.43 -8.33 8.37
N PHE A 33 -7.13 -8.56 8.58
CA PHE A 33 -6.61 -8.93 9.89
C PHE A 33 -6.85 -7.82 10.93
N ASP A 34 -6.55 -6.57 10.57
CA ASP A 34 -6.80 -5.41 11.44
C ASP A 34 -8.29 -5.29 11.81
N PHE A 35 -9.18 -5.45 10.83
CA PHE A 35 -10.62 -5.41 11.06
C PHE A 35 -11.09 -6.53 12.00
N ILE A 36 -10.59 -7.76 11.84
CA ILE A 36 -10.90 -8.89 12.74
C ILE A 36 -10.39 -8.59 14.16
N ASP A 37 -9.19 -8.01 14.28
CA ASP A 37 -8.63 -7.64 15.58
C ASP A 37 -9.45 -6.55 16.27
N LEU A 38 -9.89 -5.53 15.52
CA LEU A 38 -10.77 -4.48 16.05
C LEU A 38 -12.13 -5.03 16.46
N LEU A 39 -12.73 -5.94 15.69
CA LEU A 39 -13.97 -6.62 16.06
C LEU A 39 -13.81 -7.44 17.35
N ARG A 40 -12.68 -8.15 17.49
CA ARG A 40 -12.38 -8.91 18.71
C ARG A 40 -12.24 -7.99 19.93
N ARG A 41 -11.62 -6.82 19.78
CA ARG A 41 -11.51 -5.80 20.84
C ARG A 41 -12.86 -5.15 21.17
N ALA A 42 -13.71 -4.94 20.17
CA ALA A 42 -15.06 -4.40 20.37
C ALA A 42 -15.98 -5.43 21.07
N ALA A 43 -15.84 -6.73 20.77
CA ALA A 43 -16.69 -7.78 21.36
C ALA A 43 -16.53 -7.92 22.87
N THR A 44 -15.38 -7.53 23.44
CA THR A 44 -15.19 -7.49 24.90
C THR A 44 -15.85 -6.29 25.56
N ARG A 45 -16.50 -5.39 24.79
CA ARG A 45 -17.14 -4.17 25.28
C ARG A 45 -18.58 -4.02 24.78
N PRO A 46 -19.57 -3.96 25.69
CA PRO A 46 -20.99 -4.00 25.30
C PRO A 46 -21.53 -2.74 24.59
N ASN A 47 -20.77 -1.64 24.50
CA ASN A 47 -21.26 -0.35 24.00
C ASN A 47 -20.59 0.16 22.70
N VAL A 48 -19.82 -0.67 21.99
CA VAL A 48 -19.13 -0.24 20.76
C VAL A 48 -19.93 -0.69 19.52
N PRO A 49 -20.45 0.24 18.68
CA PRO A 49 -21.16 -0.13 17.47
C PRO A 49 -20.19 -0.65 16.40
N THR A 50 -20.62 -1.66 15.63
CA THR A 50 -19.83 -2.27 14.55
C THR A 50 -19.52 -1.29 13.40
N SER A 51 -20.37 -0.27 13.19
CA SER A 51 -20.13 0.80 12.23
C SER A 51 -18.87 1.60 12.56
N LEU A 52 -18.61 1.88 13.84
CA LEU A 52 -17.42 2.60 14.28
C LEU A 52 -16.15 1.77 14.05
N VAL A 53 -16.22 0.45 14.23
CA VAL A 53 -15.10 -0.46 13.92
C VAL A 53 -14.76 -0.43 12.43
N SER A 54 -15.77 -0.43 11.56
CA SER A 54 -15.53 -0.33 10.11
C SER A 54 -14.96 1.02 9.67
N GLU A 55 -15.34 2.10 10.36
CA GLU A 55 -14.78 3.44 10.12
C GLU A 55 -13.30 3.49 10.50
N ILE A 56 -12.94 3.01 11.69
CA ILE A 56 -11.54 2.95 12.14
C ILE A 56 -10.69 2.10 11.20
N ALA A 57 -11.16 0.91 10.83
CA ALA A 57 -10.44 0.04 9.90
C ALA A 57 -10.23 0.72 8.53
N GLY A 58 -11.24 1.43 8.02
CA GLY A 58 -11.14 2.21 6.78
C GLY A 58 -10.11 3.33 6.86
N LEU A 59 -9.95 3.96 8.02
CA LEU A 59 -8.96 5.01 8.27
C LEU A 59 -7.51 4.47 8.32
N HIS A 60 -7.31 3.20 8.64
CA HIS A 60 -5.99 2.55 8.62
C HIS A 60 -5.51 2.14 7.22
N VAL A 61 -6.44 1.89 6.28
CA VAL A 61 -6.11 1.47 4.89
C VAL A 61 -4.99 2.29 4.23
N PRO A 62 -5.02 3.63 4.19
CA PRO A 62 -3.96 4.41 3.54
C PRO A 62 -2.60 4.27 4.24
N TYR A 63 -2.58 4.00 5.54
CA TYR A 63 -1.35 3.74 6.28
C TYR A 63 -0.72 2.40 5.84
N PHE A 64 -1.53 1.33 5.80
CA PHE A 64 -1.06 0.02 5.33
C PHE A 64 -0.62 0.04 3.87
N MET A 65 -1.30 0.80 3.00
CA MET A 65 -0.88 0.94 1.61
C MET A 65 0.56 1.47 1.47
N ILE A 66 0.99 2.42 2.31
CA ILE A 66 2.34 3.00 2.27
C ILE A 66 3.36 1.98 2.77
N GLU A 67 3.06 1.30 3.87
CA GLU A 67 3.94 0.32 4.49
C GLU A 67 4.19 -0.89 3.57
N ILE A 68 3.15 -1.30 2.83
CA ILE A 68 3.18 -2.45 1.93
C ILE A 68 3.67 -2.09 0.52
N LEU A 69 3.62 -0.81 0.14
CA LEU A 69 4.03 -0.31 -1.18
C LEU A 69 5.36 -0.92 -1.71
N PRO A 70 6.48 -0.94 -0.95
CA PRO A 70 7.74 -1.51 -1.44
C PRO A 70 7.61 -3.00 -1.81
N PHE A 71 6.83 -3.77 -1.04
CA PHE A 71 6.56 -5.18 -1.32
C PHE A 71 5.66 -5.35 -2.53
N GLY A 72 4.64 -4.51 -2.67
CA GLY A 72 3.76 -4.51 -3.84
C GLY A 72 4.50 -4.17 -5.14
N VAL A 73 5.44 -3.23 -5.11
CA VAL A 73 6.33 -2.91 -6.24
C VAL A 73 7.23 -4.09 -6.58
N LEU A 74 7.85 -4.73 -5.58
CA LEU A 74 8.75 -5.87 -5.77
C LEU A 74 8.01 -7.07 -6.34
N LEU A 75 6.92 -7.50 -5.71
CA LEU A 75 6.15 -8.67 -6.12
C LEU A 75 5.39 -8.42 -7.43
N GLY A 76 4.80 -7.23 -7.60
CA GLY A 76 4.16 -6.84 -8.85
C GLY A 76 5.15 -6.79 -10.02
N GLY A 77 6.38 -6.32 -9.77
CA GLY A 77 7.49 -6.36 -10.72
C GLY A 77 7.84 -7.79 -11.13
N ILE A 78 8.03 -8.69 -10.14
CA ILE A 78 8.30 -10.11 -10.39
C ILE A 78 7.18 -10.73 -11.24
N VAL A 79 5.91 -10.54 -10.86
CA VAL A 79 4.75 -11.08 -11.60
C VAL A 79 4.71 -10.56 -13.03
N CYS A 80 4.92 -9.27 -13.24
CA CYS A 80 4.97 -8.65 -14.56
C CYS A 80 6.07 -9.28 -15.42
N PHE A 81 7.33 -9.22 -14.98
CA PHE A 81 8.46 -9.72 -15.77
C PHE A 81 8.43 -11.24 -15.96
N TRP A 82 7.93 -11.99 -14.97
CA TRP A 82 7.71 -13.43 -15.10
C TRP A 82 6.71 -13.73 -16.21
N ARG A 83 5.59 -12.99 -16.27
CA ARG A 83 4.58 -13.15 -17.32
C ARG A 83 5.13 -12.82 -18.71
N LEU A 84 5.86 -11.71 -18.85
CA LEU A 84 6.47 -11.31 -20.13
C LEU A 84 7.58 -12.29 -20.58
N THR A 85 8.28 -12.90 -19.63
CA THR A 85 9.26 -13.96 -19.94
C THR A 85 8.54 -15.22 -20.43
N ARG A 86 7.43 -15.60 -19.77
CA ARG A 86 6.66 -16.80 -20.12
C ARG A 86 5.97 -16.70 -21.49
N SER A 87 5.57 -15.51 -21.92
CA SER A 87 5.06 -15.24 -23.27
C SER A 87 6.16 -15.01 -24.31
N SER A 88 7.43 -15.18 -23.94
CA SER A 88 8.60 -14.93 -24.80
C SER A 88 8.72 -13.49 -25.33
N GLU A 89 7.92 -12.53 -24.82
CA GLU A 89 7.94 -11.13 -25.25
C GLU A 89 9.30 -10.47 -24.99
N LEU A 90 9.92 -10.73 -23.83
CA LEU A 90 11.26 -10.21 -23.51
C LEU A 90 12.35 -10.86 -24.36
N ILE A 91 12.22 -12.15 -24.65
CA ILE A 91 13.20 -12.89 -25.45
C ILE A 91 13.19 -12.35 -26.89
N VAL A 92 12.01 -12.17 -27.47
CA VAL A 92 11.82 -11.60 -28.81
C VAL A 92 12.30 -10.15 -28.87
N ALA A 93 11.97 -9.33 -27.86
CA ALA A 93 12.46 -7.95 -27.78
C ALA A 93 14.00 -7.88 -27.81
N ARG A 94 14.69 -8.74 -27.04
CA ARG A 94 16.15 -8.80 -27.08
C ARG A 94 16.70 -9.32 -28.40
N ALA A 95 16.05 -10.31 -29.03
CA ALA A 95 16.46 -10.82 -30.33
C ALA A 95 16.33 -9.74 -31.43
N ALA A 96 15.39 -8.81 -31.28
CA ALA A 96 15.23 -7.64 -32.14
C ALA A 96 16.25 -6.50 -31.85
N GLY A 97 17.23 -6.73 -30.97
CA GLY A 97 18.27 -5.77 -30.64
C GLY A 97 17.88 -4.74 -29.57
N ILE A 98 16.74 -4.91 -28.89
CA ILE A 98 16.33 -4.03 -27.79
C ILE A 98 17.15 -4.37 -26.54
N SER A 99 17.87 -3.37 -26.03
CA SER A 99 18.69 -3.54 -24.82
C SER A 99 17.85 -3.70 -23.56
N ALA A 100 18.42 -4.36 -22.54
CA ALA A 100 17.72 -4.56 -21.27
C ALA A 100 17.30 -3.24 -20.60
N TRP A 101 18.18 -2.24 -20.66
CA TRP A 101 17.94 -0.92 -20.11
C TRP A 101 16.75 -0.21 -20.75
N GLN A 102 16.57 -0.33 -22.06
CA GLN A 102 15.48 0.34 -22.79
C GLN A 102 14.11 -0.15 -22.33
N PHE A 103 13.91 -1.45 -22.15
CA PHE A 103 12.62 -1.94 -21.66
C PHE A 103 12.43 -1.72 -20.16
N LEU A 104 13.50 -1.61 -19.37
CA LEU A 104 13.44 -1.35 -17.93
C LEU A 104 13.07 0.11 -17.60
N THR A 105 13.37 1.05 -18.50
CA THR A 105 13.11 2.49 -18.29
C THR A 105 11.65 2.80 -17.96
N GLY A 106 10.70 2.16 -18.63
CA GLY A 106 9.27 2.36 -18.42
C GLY A 106 8.82 1.97 -17.00
N PRO A 107 9.01 0.71 -16.58
CA PRO A 107 8.76 0.26 -15.21
C PRO A 107 9.45 1.11 -14.15
N LEU A 108 10.70 1.51 -14.38
CA LEU A 108 11.45 2.34 -13.44
C LEU A 108 10.83 3.74 -13.29
N ALA A 109 10.44 4.38 -14.40
CA ALA A 109 9.71 5.65 -14.37
C ALA A 109 8.37 5.51 -13.63
N CYS A 110 7.60 4.44 -13.90
CA CYS A 110 6.36 4.16 -13.17
C CYS A 110 6.59 3.95 -11.68
N ALA A 111 7.61 3.18 -11.27
CA ALA A 111 7.92 2.95 -9.87
C ALA A 111 8.29 4.24 -9.15
N LEU A 112 9.10 5.11 -9.77
CA LEU A 112 9.44 6.42 -9.23
C LEU A 112 8.21 7.33 -9.11
N LEU A 113 7.32 7.33 -10.10
CA LEU A 113 6.08 8.10 -10.06
C LEU A 113 5.13 7.59 -8.96
N ILE A 114 4.95 6.28 -8.82
CA ILE A 114 4.13 5.68 -7.77
C ILE A 114 4.71 6.02 -6.40
N GLY A 115 6.02 5.85 -6.20
CA GLY A 115 6.68 6.19 -4.95
C GLY A 115 6.59 7.68 -4.63
N GLY A 116 6.82 8.55 -5.61
CA GLY A 116 6.69 10.00 -5.46
C GLY A 116 5.26 10.46 -5.14
N LEU A 117 4.25 9.86 -5.78
CA LEU A 117 2.85 10.13 -5.48
C LEU A 117 2.44 9.60 -4.10
N ALA A 118 2.94 8.43 -3.71
CA ALA A 118 2.70 7.87 -2.39
C ALA A 118 3.30 8.74 -1.28
N THR A 119 4.50 9.28 -1.48
CA THR A 119 5.12 10.18 -0.48
C THR A 119 4.48 11.56 -0.48
N ALA A 120 4.19 12.14 -1.66
CA ALA A 120 3.66 13.50 -1.75
C ALA A 120 2.17 13.60 -1.36
N ALA A 121 1.35 12.62 -1.70
CA ALA A 121 -0.11 12.67 -1.50
C ALA A 121 -0.61 11.65 -0.47
N LEU A 122 -0.16 10.38 -0.56
CA LEU A 122 -0.69 9.33 0.31
C LEU A 122 -0.19 9.48 1.76
N SER A 123 1.04 9.94 1.96
CA SER A 123 1.63 10.14 3.30
C SER A 123 0.96 11.24 4.15
N PRO A 124 0.68 12.45 3.64
CA PRO A 124 -0.09 13.42 4.41
C PRO A 124 -1.53 12.94 4.64
N LEU A 125 -2.14 12.27 3.67
CA LEU A 125 -3.48 11.69 3.82
C LEU A 125 -3.51 10.63 4.93
N SER A 126 -2.54 9.70 4.93
CA SER A 126 -2.45 8.65 5.95
C SER A 126 -2.24 9.25 7.34
N SER A 127 -1.40 10.28 7.48
CA SER A 127 -1.20 10.97 8.77
C SER A 127 -2.48 11.60 9.31
N LEU A 128 -3.33 12.18 8.45
CA LEU A 128 -4.60 12.77 8.87
C LEU A 128 -5.62 11.70 9.23
N MET A 129 -5.73 10.63 8.42
CA MET A 129 -6.69 9.55 8.65
C MET A 129 -6.31 8.71 9.88
N TYR A 130 -5.03 8.42 10.06
CA TYR A 130 -4.53 7.68 11.22
C TYR A 130 -4.73 8.44 12.53
N ARG A 131 -4.49 9.76 12.54
CA ARG A 131 -4.81 10.61 13.72
C ARG A 131 -6.28 10.56 14.08
N ARG A 132 -7.17 10.58 13.09
CA ARG A 132 -8.62 10.44 13.33
C ARG A 132 -8.96 9.06 13.89
N ALA A 133 -8.38 8.00 13.33
CA ALA A 133 -8.55 6.64 13.84
C ALA A 133 -8.14 6.54 15.31
N GLU A 134 -6.98 7.10 15.67
CA GLU A 134 -6.47 7.09 17.04
C GLU A 134 -7.36 7.91 18.00
N THR A 135 -7.90 9.04 17.57
CA THR A 135 -8.87 9.79 18.40
C THR A 135 -10.15 9.00 18.67
N LEU A 136 -10.67 8.27 17.67
CA LEU A 136 -11.85 7.42 17.84
C LEU A 136 -11.54 6.20 18.72
N ASP A 137 -10.40 5.55 18.51
CA ASP A 137 -9.96 4.42 19.32
C ASP A 137 -9.77 4.83 20.79
N ASN A 138 -9.20 6.01 21.05
CA ASN A 138 -9.01 6.52 22.41
C ASN A 138 -10.33 6.82 23.14
N VAL A 139 -11.35 7.33 22.45
CA VAL A 139 -12.65 7.70 23.06
C VAL A 139 -13.52 6.48 23.35
N TYR A 140 -13.51 5.47 22.47
CA TYR A 140 -14.45 4.34 22.54
C TYR A 140 -13.81 3.01 22.96
N LEU A 141 -12.52 2.81 22.64
CA LEU A 141 -11.79 1.55 22.81
C LEU A 141 -10.64 1.60 23.83
N ARG A 142 -10.34 2.74 24.46
CA ARG A 142 -9.48 2.83 25.67
C ARG A 142 -10.27 3.26 26.90
N SER A 143 -10.13 2.52 28.01
CA SER A 143 -10.61 2.91 29.34
C SER A 143 -9.42 3.00 30.28
N GLY A 144 -9.11 4.19 30.81
CA GLY A 144 -8.15 4.39 31.90
C GLY A 144 -6.74 4.84 31.50
N GLY A 145 -6.63 6.05 30.95
CA GLY A 145 -5.33 6.68 30.69
C GLY A 145 -5.33 7.44 29.38
N GLY A 146 -5.98 8.61 29.35
CA GLY A 146 -5.76 9.54 28.25
C GLY A 146 -4.28 9.96 28.20
N PRO A 147 -3.80 10.59 27.11
CA PRO A 147 -2.45 11.16 27.04
C PRO A 147 -2.15 12.22 28.13
N LEU A 148 -3.18 12.62 28.88
CA LEU A 148 -3.17 13.59 29.97
C LEU A 148 -3.56 12.98 31.33
N ASP A 149 -3.66 11.66 31.48
CA ASP A 149 -3.77 11.05 32.80
C ASP A 149 -2.38 11.03 33.45
N LEU A 150 -1.93 12.22 33.83
CA LEU A 150 -0.82 12.50 34.73
C LEU A 150 -1.21 12.04 36.15
N SER A 151 -1.48 10.75 36.31
CA SER A 151 -1.51 10.09 37.59
C SER A 151 -0.07 9.80 38.02
N GLY A 152 0.64 10.85 38.44
CA GLY A 152 1.87 10.73 39.21
C GLY A 152 3.17 10.62 38.40
N GLY A 153 3.68 11.79 37.97
CA GLY A 153 5.10 12.10 37.94
C GLY A 153 6.08 11.05 37.41
N ALA A 154 6.18 10.92 36.09
CA ALA A 154 7.40 10.46 35.44
C ALA A 154 7.42 10.98 34.00
N LEU A 155 7.95 12.19 33.83
CA LEU A 155 8.41 12.69 32.54
C LEU A 155 9.87 12.28 32.39
N TRP A 156 10.10 11.08 31.88
CA TRP A 156 11.35 10.66 31.23
C TRP A 156 11.01 9.73 30.07
#